data_AF-A0A133KHB3-F1
#
_entry.id   AF-A0A133KHB3-F1
#
_cell.length_a   1.000
_cell.length_b   1.000
_cell.length_c   1.000
_cell.angle_alpha   90.00
_cell.angle_beta   90.00
_cell.angle_gamma   90.00
#
_symmetry.space_group_name_H-M   'P 1'
#
loop_
_entity.id
_entity.type
_entity.pdbx_description
1 polymer ?
#
loop_
_entity_poly.entity_id
_entity_poly.type
_entity_poly.pdbx_seq_one_letter_code
_entity_poly.pdbx_strand_id
1 'polypeptide(L)'
;MNLDTYSEELKSREKIYKFYISLAIIFIFIGEAFLKDKFAYNDFIFGFVYGLLIGMELFCFGKVIKINKARDDYSLLRQMYIEENDERQILIRLKSGYPILTNLSLAIFLFAILAGFINKAVFVTLLSVGVFQLLVSKAIRLYWRRKI
;
A
#
# COMPACT_ATOMS: atom_id res chain seq x y z
N MET A 1 15.74 0.23 -21.68
CA MET A 1 15.56 -0.81 -20.66
C MET A 1 15.09 -2.06 -21.37
N ASN A 2 15.78 -3.18 -21.25
CA ASN A 2 15.44 -4.41 -21.99
C ASN A 2 14.58 -5.34 -21.13
N LEU A 3 13.82 -6.24 -21.75
CA LEU A 3 12.92 -7.19 -21.06
C LEU A 3 13.65 -8.07 -20.04
N ASP A 4 14.89 -8.46 -20.33
CA ASP A 4 15.70 -9.27 -19.41
C ASP A 4 16.06 -8.49 -18.14
N THR A 5 16.46 -7.22 -18.27
CA THR A 5 16.71 -6.33 -17.13
C THR A 5 15.44 -6.10 -16.30
N TYR A 6 14.29 -5.96 -16.95
CA TYR A 6 13.01 -5.83 -16.27
C TYR A 6 12.64 -7.08 -15.46
N SER A 7 12.94 -8.27 -15.98
CA SER A 7 12.70 -9.53 -15.27
C SER A 7 13.53 -9.63 -13.98
N GLU A 8 14.77 -9.15 -13.99
CA GLU A 8 15.65 -9.11 -12.80
C GLU A 8 15.18 -8.08 -11.77
N GLU A 9 14.71 -6.91 -12.21
CA GLU A 9 14.07 -5.94 -11.32
C GLU A 9 12.82 -6.51 -10.65
N LEU A 10 11.99 -7.26 -11.39
CA LEU A 10 10.82 -7.91 -10.83
C LEU A 10 11.18 -8.96 -9.78
N LYS A 11 12.26 -9.74 -9.97
CA LYS A 11 12.77 -10.67 -8.95
C LYS A 11 13.22 -9.95 -7.68
N SER A 12 13.92 -8.82 -7.83
CA SER A 12 14.33 -7.99 -6.69
C SER A 12 13.12 -7.45 -5.93
N ARG A 13 12.11 -6.92 -6.65
CA ARG A 13 10.83 -6.47 -6.09
C ARG A 13 10.08 -7.60 -5.38
N GLU A 14 10.04 -8.80 -5.97
CA GLU A 14 9.43 -10.00 -5.38
C GLU A 14 10.07 -10.35 -4.03
N LYS A 15 11.41 -10.31 -3.94
CA LYS A 15 12.15 -10.55 -2.70
C LYS A 15 11.79 -9.53 -1.62
N ILE A 16 11.67 -8.26 -1.99
CA ILE A 16 11.25 -7.19 -1.08
C ILE A 16 9.83 -7.45 -0.56
N TYR A 17 8.88 -7.80 -1.43
CA TYR A 17 7.51 -8.10 -0.99
C TYR A 17 7.45 -9.32 -0.05
N LYS A 18 8.19 -10.38 -0.33
CA LYS A 18 8.28 -11.55 0.56
C LYS A 18 8.88 -11.19 1.92
N PHE A 19 9.90 -10.32 1.95
CA PHE A 19 10.48 -9.83 3.20
C PHE A 19 9.45 -9.04 4.04
N TYR A 20 8.67 -8.15 3.40
CA TYR A 20 7.59 -7.43 4.09
C TYR A 20 6.53 -8.37 4.66
N ILE A 21 6.13 -9.40 3.90
CA ILE A 21 5.16 -10.40 4.38
C ILE A 21 5.73 -11.14 5.60
N SER A 22 6.99 -11.60 5.56
CA SER A 22 7.58 -12.28 6.72
C SER A 22 7.67 -11.38 7.94
N LEU A 23 8.01 -10.10 7.76
CA LEU A 23 8.12 -9.14 8.84
C LEU A 23 6.75 -8.84 9.47
N ALA A 24 5.71 -8.70 8.64
CA ALA A 24 4.34 -8.46 9.11
C ALA A 24 3.80 -9.64 9.93
N ILE A 25 4.01 -10.88 9.49
CA ILE A 25 3.62 -12.10 10.23
C ILE A 25 4.30 -12.14 11.60
N ILE A 26 5.60 -11.83 11.66
CA ILE A 26 6.35 -11.77 12.93
C ILE A 26 5.75 -10.71 13.86
N PHE A 27 5.44 -9.53 13.33
CA PHE A 27 4.80 -8.45 14.09
C PHE A 27 3.43 -8.85 14.63
N ILE A 28 2.61 -9.52 13.81
CA ILE A 28 1.29 -10.01 14.21
C ILE A 28 1.43 -11.05 15.32
N PHE A 29 2.34 -12.00 15.17
CA PHE A 29 2.59 -13.05 16.16
C PHE A 29 3.06 -12.48 17.50
N ILE A 30 4.01 -11.54 17.49
CA ILE A 30 4.51 -10.88 18.70
C ILE A 30 3.38 -10.10 19.38
N GLY A 31 2.59 -9.35 18.60
CA GLY A 31 1.48 -8.57 19.13
C GLY A 31 0.43 -9.45 19.83
N GLU A 32 0.06 -10.57 19.20
CA GLU A 32 -0.94 -11.49 19.74
C GLU A 32 -0.42 -12.24 20.98
N ALA A 33 0.85 -12.66 20.96
CA ALA A 33 1.45 -13.45 22.04
C ALA A 33 1.91 -12.62 23.26
N PHE A 34 2.33 -11.37 23.09
CA PHE A 34 2.96 -10.58 24.16
C PHE A 34 2.20 -9.30 24.55
N LEU A 35 1.40 -8.71 23.64
CA LEU A 35 0.79 -7.39 23.85
C LEU A 35 -0.71 -7.44 24.13
N LYS A 36 -1.40 -8.52 23.71
CA LYS A 36 -2.85 -8.67 23.87
C LYS A 36 -3.33 -8.56 25.33
N ASP A 37 -2.63 -9.20 26.27
CA ASP A 37 -3.03 -9.20 27.68
C ASP A 37 -2.70 -7.89 28.41
N LYS A 38 -1.74 -7.10 27.90
CA LYS A 38 -1.26 -5.89 28.58
C LYS A 38 -2.00 -4.61 28.22
N PHE A 39 -2.70 -4.57 27.08
CA PHE A 39 -3.23 -3.32 26.52
C PHE A 39 -4.73 -3.35 26.16
N ALA A 40 -5.55 -4.01 26.97
CA ALA A 40 -7.01 -4.12 26.79
C ALA A 40 -7.76 -2.77 26.60
N TYR A 41 -7.18 -1.64 27.04
CA TYR A 41 -7.79 -0.31 26.92
C TYR A 41 -7.82 0.25 25.48
N ASN A 42 -6.96 -0.23 24.58
CA ASN A 42 -6.77 0.34 23.25
C ASN A 42 -7.16 -0.59 22.07
N ASP A 43 -8.09 -1.50 22.34
CA ASP A 43 -8.49 -2.58 21.45
C ASP A 43 -8.88 -2.11 20.03
N PHE A 44 -9.56 -0.96 19.91
CA PHE A 44 -9.93 -0.39 18.60
C PHE A 44 -8.73 0.02 17.74
N ILE A 45 -7.69 0.61 18.34
CA ILE A 45 -6.50 1.05 17.61
C ILE A 45 -5.65 -0.15 17.22
N PHE A 46 -5.50 -1.11 18.14
CA PHE A 46 -4.83 -2.37 17.83
C PHE A 46 -5.55 -3.11 16.70
N GLY A 47 -6.88 -3.22 16.77
CA GLY A 47 -7.69 -3.82 15.70
C GLY A 47 -7.50 -3.12 14.35
N PHE A 48 -7.41 -1.79 14.33
CA PHE A 48 -7.08 -1.06 13.11
C PHE A 48 -5.67 -1.35 12.58
N VAL A 49 -4.66 -1.36 13.45
CA VAL A 49 -3.27 -1.67 13.08
C VAL A 49 -3.16 -3.10 12.52
N TYR A 50 -3.78 -4.08 13.18
CA TYR A 50 -3.85 -5.46 12.68
C TYR A 50 -4.54 -5.54 11.32
N GLY A 51 -5.70 -4.88 11.17
CA GLY A 51 -6.40 -4.82 9.90
C GLY A 51 -5.55 -4.21 8.77
N LEU A 52 -4.76 -3.18 9.10
CA LEU A 52 -3.86 -2.52 8.15
C LEU A 52 -2.68 -3.44 7.77
N LEU A 53 -2.09 -4.15 8.74
CA LEU A 53 -1.03 -5.14 8.49
C LEU A 53 -1.52 -6.28 7.60
N ILE A 54 -2.66 -6.89 7.92
CA ILE A 54 -3.27 -7.96 7.11
C ILE A 54 -3.61 -7.44 5.71
N GLY A 55 -4.17 -6.23 5.60
CA GLY A 55 -4.47 -5.62 4.31
C GLY A 55 -3.21 -5.40 3.45
N MET A 56 -2.10 -4.96 4.06
CA MET A 56 -0.81 -4.83 3.39
C MET A 56 -0.23 -6.18 2.97
N GLU A 57 -0.35 -7.21 3.81
CA GLU A 57 0.08 -8.58 3.46
C GLU A 57 -0.66 -9.10 2.23
N LEU A 58 -2.00 -8.99 2.20
CA LEU A 58 -2.81 -9.42 1.06
C LEU A 58 -2.43 -8.66 -0.22
N PHE A 59 -2.16 -7.35 -0.11
CA PHE A 59 -1.71 -6.55 -1.25
C PHE A 59 -0.35 -7.01 -1.77
N CYS A 60 0.63 -7.21 -0.90
CA CYS A 60 1.95 -7.72 -1.25
C CYS A 60 1.87 -9.13 -1.85
N PHE A 61 1.03 -10.00 -1.29
CA PHE A 61 0.82 -11.35 -1.80
C PHE A 61 0.23 -11.35 -3.21
N GLY A 62 -0.77 -10.49 -3.47
CA GLY A 62 -1.31 -10.30 -4.82
C GLY A 62 -0.26 -9.81 -5.83
N LYS A 63 0.67 -8.95 -5.41
CA LYS A 63 1.80 -8.51 -6.25
C LYS A 63 2.77 -9.65 -6.55
N VAL A 64 3.11 -10.47 -5.56
CA VAL A 64 3.97 -11.65 -5.75
C VAL A 64 3.33 -12.63 -6.73
N ILE A 65 2.03 -12.91 -6.59
CA ILE A 65 1.31 -13.77 -7.56
C ILE A 65 1.37 -13.18 -8.97
N LYS A 66 1.14 -11.87 -9.12
CA LYS A 66 1.19 -11.20 -10.43
C LYS A 66 2.59 -11.29 -11.03
N ILE A 67 3.64 -11.09 -10.24
CA ILE A 67 5.04 -11.20 -10.69
C ILE A 67 5.36 -12.62 -11.11
N ASN A 68 4.97 -13.63 -10.32
CA ASN A 68 5.22 -15.03 -10.67
C ASN A 68 4.54 -15.41 -11.99
N LYS A 69 3.26 -15.05 -12.15
CA LYS A 69 2.54 -15.26 -13.42
C LYS A 69 3.19 -14.52 -14.59
N ALA A 70 3.68 -13.30 -14.37
CA ALA A 70 4.39 -12.54 -15.39
C ALA A 70 5.73 -13.16 -15.77
N ARG A 71 6.39 -13.88 -14.87
CA ARG A 71 7.66 -14.56 -15.16
C ARG A 71 7.46 -15.81 -16.01
N ASP A 72 6.35 -16.51 -15.81
CA ASP A 72 6.03 -17.72 -16.57
C ASP A 72 5.42 -17.40 -17.96
N ASP A 73 4.81 -16.22 -18.12
CA ASP A 73 4.17 -15.78 -19.37
C ASP A 73 4.85 -14.53 -19.96
N TYR A 74 5.58 -14.73 -21.05
CA TYR A 74 6.28 -13.66 -21.78
C TYR A 74 5.34 -12.55 -22.27
N SER A 75 4.10 -12.89 -22.65
CA SER A 75 3.12 -11.91 -23.13
C SER A 75 2.68 -10.98 -21.99
N LEU A 76 2.47 -11.54 -20.79
CA LEU A 76 2.08 -10.80 -19.59
C LEU A 76 3.25 -9.97 -19.05
N LEU A 77 4.48 -10.48 -19.12
CA LEU A 77 5.69 -9.71 -18.81
C LEU A 77 5.81 -8.47 -19.68
N ARG A 78 5.64 -8.65 -20.99
CA ARG A 78 5.72 -7.56 -21.97
C ARG A 78 4.61 -6.55 -21.76
N GLN A 79 3.39 -6.99 -21.45
CA GLN A 79 2.29 -6.09 -21.14
C GLN A 79 2.59 -5.25 -19.88
N MET A 80 3.09 -5.87 -18.81
CA MET A 80 3.45 -5.12 -17.59
C MET A 80 4.56 -4.11 -17.86
N TYR A 81 5.55 -4.47 -18.67
CA TYR A 81 6.61 -3.55 -19.10
C TYR A 81 6.05 -2.35 -19.87
N ILE A 82 5.14 -2.58 -20.82
CA ILE A 82 4.51 -1.50 -21.61
C ILE A 82 3.65 -0.60 -20.71
N GLU A 83 2.83 -1.17 -19.82
CA GLU A 83 1.99 -0.40 -18.89
C GLU A 83 2.81 0.46 -17.93
N GLU A 84 3.99 0.00 -17.50
CA GLU A 84 4.87 0.73 -16.57
C GLU A 84 5.60 1.89 -17.27
N ASN A 85 5.90 1.76 -18.56
CA ASN A 85 6.56 2.78 -19.38
C ASN A 85 5.58 3.66 -20.18
N ASP A 86 4.27 3.48 -20.01
CA ASP A 86 3.27 4.29 -20.70
C ASP A 86 3.33 5.76 -20.24
N GLU A 87 3.80 6.62 -21.13
CA GLU A 87 3.92 8.06 -20.93
C GLU A 87 2.59 8.71 -20.54
N ARG A 88 1.45 8.19 -21.03
CA ARG A 88 0.11 8.71 -20.69
C ARG A 88 -0.19 8.49 -19.22
N GLN A 89 0.17 7.34 -18.66
CA GLN A 89 -0.03 7.06 -17.23
C GLN A 89 0.86 7.94 -16.36
N ILE A 90 2.10 8.17 -16.78
CA ILE A 90 3.05 9.06 -16.08
C ILE A 90 2.50 10.49 -16.08
N LEU A 91 2.02 10.98 -17.22
CA LEU A 91 1.49 12.33 -17.37
C LEU A 91 0.20 12.55 -16.55
N ILE A 92 -0.70 11.55 -16.50
CA ILE A 92 -1.87 11.59 -15.63
C ILE A 92 -1.44 11.66 -14.15
N ARG A 93 -0.46 10.87 -13.71
CA ARG A 93 0.01 10.90 -12.30
C ARG A 93 0.62 12.24 -11.93
N LEU A 94 1.40 12.83 -12.82
CA LEU A 94 2.00 14.16 -12.61
C LEU A 94 0.92 15.24 -12.52
N LYS A 95 -0.01 15.30 -13.47
CA LYS A 95 -1.08 16.33 -13.49
C LYS A 95 -2.10 16.17 -12.37
N SER A 96 -2.36 14.95 -11.93
CA SER A 96 -3.31 14.69 -10.83
C SER A 96 -2.72 14.92 -9.44
N GLY A 97 -1.41 15.15 -9.32
CA GLY A 97 -0.73 15.20 -8.01
C GLY A 97 -0.85 13.89 -7.21
N TYR A 98 -1.30 12.80 -7.84
CA TYR A 98 -1.60 11.53 -7.20
C TYR A 98 -0.50 11.00 -6.27
N PRO A 99 0.81 11.00 -6.65
CA PRO A 99 1.84 10.52 -5.74
C PRO A 99 1.94 11.36 -4.46
N ILE A 100 1.79 12.69 -4.56
CA ILE A 100 1.88 13.60 -3.42
C ILE A 100 0.68 13.39 -2.48
N LEU A 101 -0.55 13.39 -3.00
CA LEU A 101 -1.75 13.22 -2.17
C LEU A 101 -1.80 11.83 -1.51
N THR A 102 -1.34 10.79 -2.22
CA THR A 102 -1.27 9.42 -1.67
C THR A 102 -0.24 9.35 -0.54
N ASN A 103 0.96 9.90 -0.73
CA ASN A 103 2.00 9.92 0.30
C ASN A 103 1.57 10.72 1.53
N LEU A 104 0.89 11.86 1.33
CA LEU A 104 0.34 12.64 2.43
C LEU A 104 -0.73 11.86 3.20
N SER A 105 -1.57 11.07 2.51
CA SER A 105 -2.58 10.24 3.17
C SER A 105 -1.93 9.16 4.05
N LEU A 106 -0.85 8.55 3.58
CA LEU A 106 -0.07 7.59 4.36
C LEU A 106 0.55 8.24 5.61
N ALA A 107 1.09 9.45 5.47
CA ALA A 107 1.61 10.20 6.62
C ALA A 107 0.50 10.49 7.66
N ILE A 108 -0.69 10.91 7.21
CA ILE A 108 -1.84 11.15 8.09
C ILE A 108 -2.21 9.88 8.87
N PHE A 109 -2.21 8.70 8.24
CA PHE A 109 -2.48 7.45 8.95
C PHE A 109 -1.41 7.11 10.00
N LEU A 110 -0.13 7.36 9.71
CA LEU A 110 0.94 7.17 10.70
C LEU A 110 0.74 8.08 11.91
N PHE A 111 0.46 9.38 11.68
CA PHE A 111 0.18 10.31 12.76
C PHE A 111 -1.12 10.00 13.50
N ALA A 112 -2.14 9.47 12.81
CA ALA A 112 -3.38 9.02 13.43
C ALA A 112 -3.09 7.93 14.46
N ILE A 113 -2.31 6.90 14.11
CA ILE A 113 -1.94 5.81 15.02
C ILE A 113 -1.22 6.36 16.25
N LEU A 114 -0.24 7.26 16.07
CA LEU A 114 0.48 7.88 17.18
C LEU A 114 -0.43 8.73 18.08
N ALA A 115 -1.26 9.59 17.48
CA ALA A 115 -2.18 10.46 18.23
C ALA A 115 -3.30 9.67 18.93
N GLY A 116 -3.66 8.50 18.40
CA GLY A 116 -4.68 7.64 18.97
C GLY A 116 -4.30 7.02 20.31
N PHE A 117 -3.00 6.82 20.57
CA PHE A 117 -2.54 6.43 21.91
C PHE A 117 -2.79 7.52 22.97
N ILE A 118 -2.99 8.77 22.55
CA ILE A 118 -3.29 9.91 23.42
C ILE A 118 -4.81 10.13 23.51
N ASN A 119 -5.51 10.19 22.37
CA ASN A 119 -6.94 10.48 22.34
C ASN A 119 -7.67 9.77 21.18
N LYS A 120 -8.68 8.95 21.53
CA LYS A 120 -9.50 8.19 20.56
C LYS A 120 -10.27 9.09 19.59
N ALA A 121 -10.74 10.26 20.01
CA ALA A 121 -11.45 11.19 19.11
C ALA A 121 -10.51 11.77 18.04
N VAL A 122 -9.24 12.05 18.40
CA VAL A 122 -8.22 12.52 17.45
C VAL A 122 -7.87 11.41 16.44
N PHE A 123 -7.83 10.16 16.88
CA PHE A 123 -7.65 9.02 15.98
C PHE A 123 -8.76 8.94 14.92
N VAL A 124 -10.02 8.93 15.33
CA VAL A 124 -11.17 8.76 14.42
C VAL A 124 -11.28 9.93 13.44
N THR A 125 -11.00 11.15 13.89
CA THR A 125 -11.01 12.33 13.01
C THR A 125 -9.91 12.27 11.97
N LEU A 126 -8.66 11.99 12.36
CA LEU A 126 -7.54 11.84 11.42
C LEU A 126 -7.75 10.67 10.46
N LEU A 127 -8.30 9.55 10.94
CA LEU A 127 -8.65 8.40 10.12
C LEU A 127 -9.66 8.80 9.03
N SER A 128 -10.72 9.51 9.42
CA SER A 128 -11.77 9.97 8.50
C SER A 128 -11.21 10.92 7.43
N VAL A 129 -10.34 11.85 7.84
CA VAL A 129 -9.66 12.78 6.93
C VAL A 129 -8.76 12.02 5.94
N GLY A 130 -7.97 11.05 6.40
CA GLY A 130 -7.11 10.23 5.55
C GLY A 130 -7.90 9.43 4.51
N VAL A 131 -9.03 8.82 4.91
CA VAL A 131 -9.92 8.10 3.99
C VAL A 131 -10.53 9.05 2.96
N PHE A 132 -11.03 10.21 3.39
CA PHE A 132 -11.58 11.22 2.49
C PHE A 132 -10.54 11.70 1.47
N GLN A 133 -9.31 11.96 1.91
CA GLN A 133 -8.21 12.37 1.05
C GLN A 133 -7.87 11.32 -0.01
N LEU A 134 -7.88 10.03 0.34
CA LEU A 134 -7.68 8.94 -0.62
C LEU A 134 -8.81 8.87 -1.65
N LEU A 135 -10.06 9.08 -1.25
CA LEU A 135 -11.21 9.13 -2.16
C LEU A 135 -11.08 10.29 -3.14
N VAL A 136 -10.75 11.49 -2.65
CA VAL A 136 -10.51 12.67 -3.48
C VAL A 136 -9.36 12.42 -4.46
N SER A 137 -8.26 11.82 -4.01
CA SER A 137 -7.11 11.49 -4.85
C SER A 137 -7.50 10.54 -5.99
N LYS A 138 -8.32 9.52 -5.70
CA LYS A 138 -8.84 8.60 -6.72
C LYS A 138 -9.79 9.31 -7.69
N ALA A 139 -10.67 10.19 -7.20
CA ALA A 139 -11.58 10.97 -8.03
C ALA A 139 -10.83 11.90 -9.00
N ILE A 140 -9.81 12.62 -8.52
CA ILE A 140 -8.96 13.49 -9.36
C ILE A 140 -8.24 12.65 -10.42
N ARG A 141 -7.68 11.50 -10.05
CA ARG A 141 -7.04 10.59 -11.01
C ARG A 141 -8.02 10.08 -12.07
N LEU A 142 -9.25 9.74 -11.67
CA LEU A 142 -10.30 9.29 -12.58
C LEU A 142 -10.71 10.40 -13.56
N TYR A 143 -10.83 11.63 -13.07
CA TYR A 143 -11.14 12.79 -13.89
C TYR A 143 -10.08 13.04 -14.97
N TRP A 144 -8.79 13.09 -14.59
CA TRP A 144 -7.71 13.28 -15.55
C TRP A 144 -7.58 12.13 -16.56
N ARG A 145 -7.87 10.89 -16.15
CA ARG A 145 -7.89 9.74 -17.05
C ARG A 145 -9.01 9.80 -18.10
N ARG A 146 -10.14 10.45 -17.80
CA ARG A 146 -11.22 10.65 -18.77
C ARG A 146 -10.94 11.82 -19.71
N LYS A 147 -10.15 12.79 -19.25
CA LYS A 147 -9.87 14.03 -19.99
C LYS A 147 -8.69 13.91 -20.98
N ILE A 148 -7.67 13.11 -20.64
CA ILE A 148 -6.48 12.83 -21.46
C ILE A 148 -6.69 11.48 -22.12
#